data_AF-A0A135ICK5-F1
#
_entry.id   AF-A0A135ICK5-F1
#
_cell.length_a   1.000
_cell.length_b   1.000
_cell.length_c   1.000
_cell.angle_alpha   90.00
_cell.angle_beta   90.00
_cell.angle_gamma   90.00
#
_symmetry.space_group_name_H-M   'P 1'
#
loop_
_entity.id
_entity.type
_entity.pdbx_description
1 polymer ?
#
loop_
_entity_poly.entity_id
_entity_poly.type
_entity_poly.pdbx_seq_one_letter_code
_entity_poly.pdbx_strand_id
1 'polypeptide(L)'
;MGEWLNKEVAGFDIAVMTKRTVGNLGKEYESSGKGKEWHSSRTVRLEGFNDFRVISLDTIWQQMLENKETQFSGVVLALETIVKLGDTLQLETPYDVEINITY
;
A
#
# COMPACT_ATOMS: atom_id res chain seq x y z
N MET A 1 10.55 18.30 -3.27
CA MET A 1 9.14 17.88 -3.39
C MET A 1 8.97 17.36 -4.80
N GLY A 2 8.63 16.08 -4.98
CA GLY A 2 8.60 15.45 -6.31
C GLY A 2 7.40 15.90 -7.13
N GLU A 3 7.60 16.18 -8.42
CA GLU A 3 6.55 16.66 -9.35
C GLU A 3 5.39 15.67 -9.50
N TRP A 4 5.63 14.39 -9.21
CA TRP A 4 4.63 13.32 -9.24
C TRP A 4 3.45 13.54 -8.28
N LEU A 5 3.66 14.25 -7.16
CA LEU A 5 2.60 14.62 -6.20
C LEU A 5 1.54 15.57 -6.79
N ASN A 6 1.81 16.19 -7.93
CA ASN A 6 0.85 17.06 -8.59
C ASN A 6 0.08 16.35 -9.71
N LYS A 7 0.43 15.10 -10.04
CA LYS A 7 -0.17 14.35 -11.14
C LYS A 7 -1.58 13.87 -10.79
N GLU A 8 -2.43 13.88 -11.80
CA GLU A 8 -3.79 13.37 -11.75
C GLU A 8 -3.91 12.13 -12.63
N VAL A 9 -4.76 11.20 -12.22
CA VAL A 9 -5.09 9.98 -12.96
C VAL A 9 -6.57 10.00 -13.33
N ALA A 10 -6.94 9.50 -14.51
CA ALA A 10 -8.34 9.35 -14.88
C ALA A 10 -9.08 8.35 -13.96
N GLY A 11 -8.35 7.37 -13.43
CA GLY A 11 -8.85 6.46 -12.40
C GLY A 11 -7.73 5.61 -11.79
N PHE A 12 -7.97 5.07 -10.60
CA PHE A 12 -7.11 4.05 -10.00
C PHE A 12 -7.92 3.01 -9.22
N ASP A 13 -7.33 1.83 -9.09
CA ASP A 13 -7.78 0.74 -8.23
C ASP A 13 -6.58 0.16 -7.47
N ILE A 14 -6.71 0.02 -6.16
CA ILE A 14 -5.73 -0.63 -5.28
C ILE A 14 -6.37 -1.84 -4.62
N ALA A 15 -5.64 -2.94 -4.58
CA ALA A 15 -5.94 -4.10 -3.76
C ALA A 15 -4.69 -4.51 -2.96
N VAL A 16 -4.86 -4.72 -1.65
CA VAL A 16 -3.83 -5.29 -0.78
C VAL A 16 -4.33 -6.63 -0.26
N MET A 17 -3.54 -7.67 -0.47
CA MET A 17 -3.88 -9.06 -0.18
C MET A 17 -2.83 -9.66 0.74
N THR A 18 -3.30 -10.43 1.72
CA THR A 18 -2.44 -11.09 2.69
C THR A 18 -1.91 -12.41 2.15
N LYS A 19 -0.63 -12.70 2.39
CA LYS A 19 -0.02 -14.01 2.06
C LYS A 19 -0.30 -15.11 3.07
N ARG A 20 -1.16 -14.87 4.07
CA ARG A 20 -1.42 -15.86 5.13
C ARG A 20 -1.93 -17.17 4.53
N THR A 21 -1.18 -18.24 4.77
CA THR A 21 -1.32 -19.57 4.17
C THR A 21 -2.57 -20.36 4.59
N VAL A 22 -3.39 -19.81 5.49
CA VAL A 22 -4.55 -20.51 6.06
C VAL A 22 -5.80 -19.67 5.81
N GLY A 23 -6.52 -20.00 4.74
CA GLY A 23 -7.76 -19.35 4.33
C GLY A 23 -7.52 -18.27 3.29
N ASN A 24 -8.26 -18.35 2.19
CA ASN A 24 -8.32 -17.35 1.15
C ASN A 24 -8.96 -16.08 1.75
N LEU A 25 -8.16 -15.24 2.42
CA LEU A 25 -8.64 -14.12 3.24
C LEU A 25 -9.11 -12.91 2.41
N GLY A 26 -9.12 -13.02 1.09
CA GLY A 26 -9.58 -11.94 0.21
C GLY A 26 -8.69 -10.69 0.29
N LYS A 27 -9.20 -9.57 -0.20
CA LYS A 27 -8.52 -8.27 -0.14
C LYS A 27 -8.66 -7.73 1.29
N GLU A 28 -7.54 -7.51 1.99
CA GLU A 28 -7.55 -6.84 3.31
C GLU A 28 -7.81 -5.34 3.17
N TYR A 29 -7.47 -4.77 2.02
CA TYR A 29 -7.79 -3.39 1.68
C TYR A 29 -8.08 -3.24 0.19
N GLU A 30 -9.10 -2.46 -0.12
CA GLU A 30 -9.44 -2.05 -1.48
C GLU A 30 -9.79 -0.56 -1.47
N SER A 31 -9.30 0.17 -2.47
CA SER A 31 -9.60 1.57 -2.67
C SER A 31 -9.57 1.89 -4.15
N SER A 32 -10.52 2.69 -4.61
CA SER A 32 -10.60 3.15 -5.99
C SER A 32 -10.98 4.61 -6.02
N GLY A 33 -10.54 5.35 -7.03
CA GLY A 33 -10.85 6.77 -7.14
C GLY A 33 -10.32 7.41 -8.40
N LYS A 34 -10.33 8.73 -8.44
CA LYS A 34 -9.92 9.53 -9.61
C LYS A 34 -9.13 10.78 -9.22
N GLY A 35 -8.49 11.42 -10.20
CA GLY A 35 -7.78 12.69 -10.02
C GLY A 35 -6.63 12.55 -9.03
N LYS A 36 -6.75 13.20 -7.87
CA LYS A 36 -5.78 13.17 -6.76
C LYS A 36 -6.25 12.34 -5.56
N GLU A 37 -7.35 11.61 -5.66
CA GLU A 37 -7.84 10.78 -4.55
C GLU A 37 -6.85 9.68 -4.16
N TRP A 38 -5.96 9.28 -5.08
CA TRP A 38 -4.88 8.32 -4.83
C TRP A 38 -3.93 8.77 -3.71
N HIS A 39 -3.85 10.07 -3.40
CA HIS A 39 -3.07 10.59 -2.27
C HIS A 39 -3.49 9.97 -0.93
N SER A 40 -4.79 9.66 -0.77
CA SER A 40 -5.32 9.01 0.43
C SER A 40 -4.85 7.56 0.56
N SER A 41 -4.44 6.94 -0.56
CA SER A 41 -4.01 5.55 -0.66
C SER A 41 -2.48 5.45 -0.80
N ARG A 42 -1.74 6.47 -0.37
CA ARG A 42 -0.27 6.46 -0.26
C ARG A 42 0.23 5.64 0.93
N THR A 43 -0.59 5.53 1.97
CA THR A 43 -0.30 4.76 3.16
C THR A 43 -1.52 3.95 3.55
N VAL A 44 -1.39 2.62 3.51
CA VAL A 44 -2.46 1.72 3.91
C VAL A 44 -2.20 1.28 5.35
N ARG A 45 -3.22 1.40 6.19
CA ARG A 45 -3.20 0.94 7.58
C ARG A 45 -4.10 -0.28 7.71
N LEU A 46 -3.51 -1.40 8.12
CA LEU A 46 -4.17 -2.68 8.33
C LEU A 46 -4.12 -3.02 9.83
N GLU A 47 -5.03 -3.87 10.27
CA GLU A 47 -5.03 -4.34 11.66
C GLU A 47 -3.78 -5.20 11.95
N GLY A 48 -3.01 -4.79 12.96
CA GLY A 48 -1.82 -5.48 13.45
C GLY A 48 -2.13 -6.42 14.62
N PHE A 49 -1.06 -6.94 15.22
CA PHE A 49 -1.16 -7.76 16.44
C PHE A 49 -1.35 -6.89 17.70
N ASN A 50 -0.65 -5.76 17.79
CA ASN A 50 -0.75 -4.82 18.93
C ASN A 50 -1.24 -3.42 18.52
N ASP A 51 -1.02 -3.01 17.27
CA ASP A 51 -1.45 -1.71 16.75
C ASP A 51 -1.82 -1.83 15.26
N PHE A 52 -1.36 -0.92 14.40
CA PHE A 52 -1.56 -1.00 12.96
C PHE A 52 -0.31 -1.47 12.22
N ARG A 53 -0.52 -2.31 11.22
CA ARG A 53 0.45 -2.59 10.15
C ARG A 53 0.35 -1.47 9.13
N VAL A 54 1.47 -0.82 8.86
CA VAL A 54 1.54 0.32 7.94
C VAL A 54 2.27 -0.12 6.68
N ILE A 55 1.60 0.01 5.53
CA ILE A 55 2.19 -0.19 4.21
C ILE A 55 2.37 1.18 3.57
N SER A 56 3.60 1.52 3.20
CA SER A 56 3.89 2.71 2.39
C SER A 56 3.90 2.35 0.92
N LEU A 57 3.07 3.04 0.13
CA LEU A 57 2.99 2.89 -1.33
C LEU A 57 3.64 4.09 -2.05
N ASP A 58 4.33 4.97 -1.35
CA ASP A 58 4.91 6.20 -1.90
C ASP A 58 5.86 5.95 -3.07
N THR A 59 6.78 5.01 -2.91
CA THR A 59 7.77 4.68 -3.95
C THR A 59 7.10 4.06 -5.17
N ILE A 60 6.04 3.27 -4.96
CA ILE A 60 5.26 2.64 -6.03
C ILE A 60 4.48 3.72 -6.80
N TRP A 61 3.75 4.59 -6.09
CA TRP A 61 3.03 5.70 -6.70
C TRP A 61 3.97 6.62 -7.48
N GLN A 62 5.11 6.96 -6.89
CA GLN A 62 6.13 7.75 -7.57
C GLN A 62 6.57 7.07 -8.86
N GLN A 63 7.00 5.80 -8.79
CA GLN A 63 7.47 5.05 -9.95
C GLN A 63 6.40 4.99 -11.04
N MET A 64 5.17 4.58 -10.69
CA MET A 64 4.09 4.43 -11.66
C MET A 64 3.76 5.75 -12.34
N LEU A 65 3.65 6.84 -11.56
CA LEU A 65 3.30 8.15 -12.09
C LEU A 65 4.44 8.78 -12.90
N GLU A 66 5.70 8.59 -12.52
CA GLU A 66 6.87 9.09 -13.26
C GLU A 66 7.05 8.35 -14.58
N ASN A 67 6.92 7.03 -14.58
CA ASN A 67 7.10 6.17 -15.75
C ASN A 67 5.85 6.00 -16.62
N LYS A 68 4.70 6.52 -16.18
CA LYS A 68 3.38 6.28 -16.78
C LYS A 68 2.99 4.80 -16.84
N GLU A 69 3.31 4.04 -15.79
CA GLU A 69 2.90 2.64 -15.67
C GLU A 69 1.42 2.56 -15.32
N THR A 70 0.68 1.74 -16.06
CA THR A 70 -0.76 1.53 -15.83
C THR A 70 -1.03 0.42 -14.82
N GLN A 71 -0.03 -0.38 -14.46
CA GLN A 71 -0.19 -1.51 -13.55
C GLN A 71 1.07 -1.76 -12.73
N PHE A 72 0.87 -2.05 -11.45
CA PHE A 72 1.87 -2.59 -10.55
C PHE A 72 1.30 -3.83 -9.86
N SER A 73 2.11 -4.87 -9.73
CA SER A 73 1.83 -6.04 -8.90
C SER A 73 3.14 -6.49 -8.25
N GLY A 74 3.16 -6.61 -6.92
CA GLY A 74 4.38 -6.93 -6.20
C GLY A 74 4.18 -7.10 -4.70
N VAL A 75 5.23 -7.60 -4.03
CA VAL A 75 5.22 -7.77 -2.58
C VAL A 75 5.70 -6.50 -1.90
N VAL A 76 4.92 -6.01 -0.94
CA VAL A 76 5.28 -4.88 -0.08
C VAL A 76 5.26 -5.32 1.38
N LEU A 77 6.24 -4.86 2.16
CA LEU A 77 6.33 -5.17 3.58
C LEU A 77 5.49 -4.15 4.36
N ALA A 78 4.51 -4.66 5.10
CA ALA A 78 3.84 -3.89 6.13
C ALA A 78 4.69 -3.88 7.39
N LEU A 79 4.86 -2.71 7.97
CA LEU A 79 5.68 -2.49 9.15
C LEU A 79 4.77 -2.31 10.37
N GLU A 80 5.07 -3.02 11.45
CA GLU A 80 4.37 -2.90 12.73
C GLU A 80 5.39 -2.75 13.86
N THR A 81 5.21 -1.74 14.72
CA THR A 81 6.09 -1.52 15.87
C THR A 81 5.51 -2.19 17.11
N ILE A 82 6.27 -3.09 17.72
CA ILE A 82 5.92 -3.79 18.97
C ILE A 82 6.85 -3.32 20.08
N VAL A 83 6.25 -2.87 21.18
CA VAL A 83 6.98 -2.59 22.43
C VAL A 83 6.82 -3.78 23.36
N LYS A 84 7.94 -4.43 23.73
CA LYS A 84 7.95 -5.54 24.70
C LYS A 84 9.09 -5.35 25.69
N LEU A 85 8.75 -5.28 26.98
CA LEU A 85 9.71 -5.21 28.09
C LEU A 85 10.75 -4.06 27.99
N GLY A 86 10.37 -2.93 27.38
CA GLY A 86 11.25 -1.77 27.20
C GLY A 86 11.99 -1.72 25.85
N ASP A 87 11.97 -2.81 25.08
CA ASP A 87 12.54 -2.85 23.74
C ASP A 87 11.47 -2.56 22.67
N THR A 88 11.89 -1.83 21.64
CA THR A 88 11.09 -1.54 20.44
C THR A 88 11.56 -2.46 19.31
N LEU A 89 10.68 -3.33 18.85
CA LEU A 89 10.90 -4.23 17.73
C LEU A 89 10.01 -3.81 16.56
N GLN A 90 10.52 -3.92 15.34
CA GLN A 90 9.76 -3.69 14.12
C GLN A 90 9.52 -5.03 13.44
N LEU A 91 8.26 -5.42 13.31
CA LEU A 91 7.85 -6.59 12.55
C LEU A 91 7.58 -6.19 11.10
N GLU A 92 8.02 -7.06 10.19
CA GLU A 92 7.79 -6.93 8.76
C GLU A 92 6.89 -8.08 8.31
N THR A 93 5.73 -7.75 7.74
CA THR A 93 4.78 -8.73 7.23
C THR A 93 4.60 -8.52 5.73
N PRO A 94 4.83 -9.53 4.87
CA PRO A 94 4.66 -9.38 3.43
C PRO A 94 3.19 -9.38 3.01
N TYR A 95 2.84 -8.46 2.12
CA TYR A 95 1.54 -8.34 1.46
C TYR A 95 1.71 -8.28 -0.06
N ASP A 96 0.81 -8.90 -0.80
CA ASP A 96 0.71 -8.68 -2.24
C ASP A 96 -0.11 -7.41 -2.48
N VAL A 97 0.44 -6.49 -3.27
CA VAL A 97 -0.21 -5.23 -3.63
C VAL A 97 -0.39 -5.19 -5.13
N GLU A 98 -1.60 -4.90 -5.56
CA GLU A 98 -1.93 -4.61 -6.95
C GLU A 98 -2.47 -3.18 -7.06
N ILE A 99 -1.93 -2.43 -8.01
CA ILE A 99 -2.37 -1.08 -8.33
C ILE A 99 -2.61 -1.01 -9.83
N ASN A 100 -3.78 -0.54 -10.24
CA ASN A 100 -4.09 -0.26 -11.64
C ASN A 100 -4.40 1.24 -11.78
N ILE A 101 -3.88 1.87 -12.83
CA ILE A 101 -4.07 3.29 -13.14
C ILE A 101 -4.59 3.42 -14.56
N THR A 102 -5.57 4.30 -14.72
CA THR A 102 -6.02 4.81 -16.02
C THR A 102 -5.62 6.28 -16.13
N TYR A 103 -5.07 6.69 -17.27
CA TYR A 103 -4.65 8.07 -17.55
C TYR A 103 -5.65 8.82 -18.43
#